data_AF-A0A8I3PSG7-F1
#
_entry.id   AF-A0A8I3PSG7-F1
#
_cell.length_a   1.000
_cell.length_b   1.000
_cell.length_c   1.000
_cell.angle_alpha   90.00
_cell.angle_beta   90.00
_cell.angle_gamma   90.00
#
_symmetry.space_group_name_H-M   'P 1'
#
loop_
_entity.id
_entity.type
_entity.pdbx_description
1 polymer ?
#
loop_
_entity_poly.entity_id
_entity_poly.type
_entity_poly.pdbx_seq_one_letter_code
_entity_poly.pdbx_strand_id
1 'polypeptide(L)'
;MKGDFMGGDQILGSGVLAQVQSEIASANTEEEDDEDDDEDDEDDDDEENLEERTPGLSEKRVRASLSDLSSLEDVEGMSVRQLKEILARNFVNYSGCCEKWELVEKVNRLYKENEENQKSYGERLQLQDEEDDRLCRICMDAVIDCVLLECGHMVTCTKCGKRMSECPICRQYVVRAVHVFKS
;
A
#
# COMPACT_ATOMS: atom_id res chain seq x y z
N MET A 1 64.98 48.77 -22.44
CA MET A 1 64.11 49.28 -21.37
C MET A 1 63.74 48.11 -20.47
N LYS A 2 63.91 48.29 -19.14
CA LYS A 2 63.18 47.72 -17.98
C LYS A 2 62.52 46.33 -18.16
N GLY A 3 62.74 45.32 -17.35
CA GLY A 3 63.28 45.23 -15.99
C GLY A 3 62.70 43.96 -15.34
N ASP A 4 63.51 43.33 -14.51
CA ASP A 4 63.35 42.05 -13.81
C ASP A 4 62.11 41.93 -12.89
N PHE A 5 61.68 40.70 -12.57
CA PHE A 5 61.70 40.19 -11.18
C PHE A 5 61.44 38.67 -11.09
N MET A 6 62.18 38.01 -10.19
CA MET A 6 62.22 36.58 -9.87
C MET A 6 61.25 36.19 -8.73
N GLY A 7 60.99 34.88 -8.62
CA GLY A 7 60.62 34.17 -7.37
C GLY A 7 59.37 33.29 -7.54
N GLY A 8 59.32 32.02 -7.15
CA GLY A 8 60.21 31.16 -6.37
C GLY A 8 59.38 29.97 -5.87
N ASP A 9 59.97 28.78 -5.87
CA ASP A 9 59.36 27.50 -5.48
C ASP A 9 59.07 27.36 -3.96
N GLN A 10 58.37 26.26 -3.64
CA GLN A 10 58.40 25.46 -2.39
C GLN A 10 57.52 25.85 -1.19
N ILE A 11 56.60 24.93 -0.83
CA ILE A 11 56.21 24.54 0.55
C ILE A 11 55.74 23.05 0.45
N LEU A 12 56.57 22.00 0.67
CA LEU A 12 56.81 21.24 1.93
C LEU A 12 55.54 21.05 2.79
N GLY A 13 54.97 19.86 3.04
CA GLY A 13 55.54 18.63 3.59
C GLY A 13 55.16 18.48 5.09
N SER A 14 54.83 17.25 5.54
CA SER A 14 54.43 16.81 6.92
C SER A 14 52.92 16.88 7.22
N GLY A 15 52.29 15.99 7.99
CA GLY A 15 52.77 14.90 8.86
C GLY A 15 51.56 14.25 9.57
N VAL A 16 51.79 13.06 10.10
CA VAL A 16 50.82 12.05 10.58
C VAL A 16 50.31 12.34 12.01
N LEU A 17 49.21 11.64 12.40
CA LEU A 17 48.68 11.32 13.75
C LEU A 17 47.64 12.34 14.29
N ALA A 18 46.55 11.95 14.96
CA ALA A 18 46.44 10.86 15.93
C ALA A 18 44.99 10.34 16.10
N GLN A 19 44.89 9.03 16.36
CA GLN A 19 43.85 8.40 17.16
C GLN A 19 43.95 8.89 18.62
N VAL A 20 42.81 8.94 19.31
CA VAL A 20 42.77 8.86 20.77
C VAL A 20 41.74 7.80 21.15
N GLN A 21 42.21 6.76 21.84
CA GLN A 21 41.42 5.75 22.54
C GLN A 21 41.50 6.02 24.05
N SER A 22 40.44 5.68 24.77
CA SER A 22 40.38 5.24 26.17
C SER A 22 38.97 4.67 26.35
N GLU A 23 38.70 3.35 26.45
CA GLU A 23 38.93 2.44 27.59
C GLU A 23 38.42 3.07 28.91
N ILE A 24 37.51 2.53 29.74
CA ILE A 24 37.17 1.15 30.17
C ILE A 24 35.90 1.22 31.05
N ALA A 25 34.98 0.25 30.97
CA ALA A 25 34.35 -0.46 32.11
C ALA A 25 33.22 -1.39 31.60
N SER A 26 33.39 -2.69 31.81
CA SER A 26 32.35 -3.70 31.69
C SER A 26 31.42 -3.66 32.90
N ALA A 27 30.12 -3.78 32.68
CA ALA A 27 29.18 -4.34 33.66
C ALA A 27 28.01 -4.99 32.91
N ASN A 28 27.95 -6.32 32.96
CA ASN A 28 26.73 -7.10 32.81
C ASN A 28 26.03 -7.10 34.18
N THR A 29 24.73 -6.83 34.20
CA THR A 29 23.68 -7.08 35.23
C THR A 29 22.55 -6.10 34.89
N GLU A 30 21.27 -6.40 34.83
CA GLU A 30 20.47 -7.57 35.16
C GLU A 30 19.20 -7.50 34.29
N GLU A 31 18.54 -8.63 34.17
CA GLU A 31 17.18 -8.83 33.69
C GLU A 31 16.19 -7.87 34.38
N GLU A 32 15.41 -7.11 33.60
CA GLU A 32 14.08 -6.68 34.02
C GLU A 32 13.11 -7.15 32.92
N ASP A 33 12.47 -8.27 33.24
CA ASP A 33 11.27 -8.77 32.58
C ASP A 33 10.17 -7.72 32.79
N ASP A 34 9.82 -6.97 31.75
CA ASP A 34 8.56 -6.22 31.74
C ASP A 34 7.43 -7.25 31.54
N GLU A 35 6.87 -7.69 32.66
CA GLU A 35 5.55 -8.33 32.74
C GLU A 35 4.51 -7.30 32.28
N ASP A 36 4.22 -7.24 30.97
CA ASP A 36 2.99 -6.62 30.49
C ASP A 36 1.82 -7.54 30.90
N ASP A 37 1.23 -7.16 32.04
CA ASP A 37 -0.03 -7.61 32.59
C ASP A 37 -1.13 -7.35 31.55
N ASP A 38 -1.40 -8.32 30.67
CA ASP A 38 -2.60 -8.31 29.82
C ASP A 38 -3.81 -8.42 30.77
N GLU A 39 -4.32 -7.25 31.16
CA GLU A 39 -5.58 -7.07 31.88
C GLU A 39 -6.66 -7.93 31.18
N ASP A 40 -7.15 -8.94 31.89
CA ASP A 40 -8.35 -9.68 31.55
C ASP A 40 -9.47 -8.65 31.28
N ASP A 41 -9.82 -8.42 30.02
CA ASP A 41 -11.05 -7.72 29.62
C ASP A 41 -12.22 -8.56 30.18
N GLU A 42 -12.63 -8.24 31.40
CA GLU A 42 -13.86 -8.73 31.99
C GLU A 42 -15.00 -8.35 31.03
N ASP A 43 -15.53 -9.35 30.33
CA ASP A 43 -16.80 -9.27 29.62
C ASP A 43 -17.88 -8.84 30.63
N ASP A 44 -18.11 -7.53 30.72
CA ASP A 44 -19.20 -6.91 31.48
C ASP A 44 -20.51 -7.21 30.73
N ASP A 45 -20.97 -8.46 30.85
CA ASP A 45 -22.33 -8.87 30.51
C ASP A 45 -23.29 -8.25 31.54
N ASP A 46 -23.63 -6.98 31.34
CA ASP A 46 -24.80 -6.36 31.97
C ASP A 46 -26.08 -7.01 31.38
N GLU A 47 -26.51 -8.08 32.04
CA GLU A 47 -27.92 -8.43 32.26
C GLU A 47 -28.61 -7.14 32.76
N GLU A 48 -29.66 -6.57 32.15
CA GLU A 48 -31.06 -6.99 32.30
C GLU A 48 -31.95 -6.42 31.16
N ASN A 49 -32.68 -7.27 30.43
CA ASN A 49 -34.11 -7.04 30.18
C ASN A 49 -34.81 -8.37 29.83
N LEU A 50 -35.55 -8.88 30.80
CA LEU A 50 -36.32 -10.11 30.75
C LEU A 50 -37.71 -9.84 30.17
N GLU A 51 -37.97 -10.20 28.91
CA GLU A 51 -39.30 -10.65 28.47
C GLU A 51 -39.19 -11.82 27.46
N GLU A 52 -39.94 -12.89 27.76
CA GLU A 52 -39.73 -14.27 27.30
C GLU A 52 -40.16 -14.57 25.84
N ARG A 53 -39.31 -15.32 25.11
CA ARG A 53 -39.69 -16.55 24.36
C ARG A 53 -38.51 -17.25 23.66
N THR A 54 -38.28 -18.52 24.01
CA THR A 54 -37.37 -19.50 23.36
C THR A 54 -37.95 -20.09 22.04
N PRO A 55 -37.23 -20.88 21.18
CA PRO A 55 -35.87 -21.43 21.28
C PRO A 55 -34.97 -21.33 20.01
N GLY A 56 -33.64 -21.35 20.23
CA GLY A 56 -32.67 -22.14 19.46
C GLY A 56 -32.39 -21.80 17.99
N LEU A 57 -31.35 -20.99 17.75
CA LEU A 57 -30.17 -21.27 16.92
C LEU A 57 -29.16 -20.16 17.25
N SER A 58 -27.93 -20.51 17.63
CA SER A 58 -26.83 -19.54 17.74
C SER A 58 -26.42 -19.11 16.31
N GLU A 59 -27.26 -18.31 15.66
CA GLU A 59 -26.83 -17.52 14.52
C GLU A 59 -25.88 -16.47 15.10
N LYS A 60 -24.57 -16.74 14.98
CA LYS A 60 -23.54 -15.75 15.24
C LYS A 60 -23.96 -14.46 14.55
N ARG A 61 -24.38 -13.45 15.33
CA ARG A 61 -24.81 -12.18 14.74
C ARG A 61 -23.66 -11.64 13.91
N VAL A 62 -23.86 -11.56 12.59
CA VAL A 62 -22.90 -10.94 11.69
C VAL A 62 -22.82 -9.48 12.13
N ARG A 63 -21.67 -9.06 12.67
CA ARG A 63 -21.51 -7.65 13.10
C ARG A 63 -21.65 -6.75 11.86
N ALA A 64 -22.10 -5.51 12.03
CA ALA A 64 -22.33 -4.58 10.93
C ALA A 64 -21.03 -4.05 10.30
N SER A 65 -20.98 -3.92 8.98
CA SER A 65 -19.82 -3.44 8.20
C SER A 65 -20.20 -2.31 7.25
N LEU A 66 -19.19 -1.58 6.74
CA LEU A 66 -19.43 -0.55 5.71
C LEU A 66 -19.97 -1.13 4.40
N SER A 67 -19.65 -2.39 4.10
CA SER A 67 -20.13 -3.08 2.89
C SER A 67 -21.63 -3.38 2.92
N ASP A 68 -22.26 -3.31 4.09
CA ASP A 68 -23.70 -3.53 4.26
C ASP A 68 -24.53 -2.27 3.93
N LEU A 69 -23.88 -1.12 3.71
CA LEU A 69 -24.52 0.17 3.42
C LEU A 69 -24.58 0.39 1.90
N SER A 70 -25.77 0.75 1.39
CA SER A 70 -25.97 1.10 -0.03
C SER A 70 -26.34 2.58 -0.23
N SER A 71 -26.70 3.28 0.85
CA SER A 71 -27.13 4.67 0.83
C SER A 71 -26.96 5.35 2.20
N LEU A 72 -27.04 6.69 2.23
CA LEU A 72 -27.02 7.45 3.48
C LEU A 72 -28.28 7.22 4.35
N GLU A 73 -29.40 6.82 3.73
CA GLU A 73 -30.65 6.51 4.44
C GLU A 73 -30.50 5.23 5.30
N ASP A 74 -29.69 4.27 4.84
CA ASP A 74 -29.38 3.06 5.60
C ASP A 74 -28.67 3.39 6.90
N VAL A 75 -27.78 4.40 6.90
CA VAL A 75 -27.02 4.86 8.07
C VAL A 75 -27.96 5.45 9.14
N GLU A 76 -28.95 6.24 8.72
CA GLU A 76 -29.93 6.84 9.62
C GLU A 76 -30.82 5.78 10.28
N GLY A 77 -31.13 4.70 9.56
CA GLY A 77 -31.92 3.56 10.02
C GLY A 77 -31.21 2.62 11.00
N MET A 78 -29.88 2.70 11.12
CA MET A 78 -29.12 1.79 11.98
C MET A 78 -29.36 2.01 13.47
N SER A 79 -29.19 0.95 14.26
CA SER A 79 -29.08 1.05 15.72
C SER A 79 -27.73 1.63 16.14
N VAL A 80 -27.68 2.22 17.34
CA VAL A 80 -26.43 2.74 17.95
C VAL A 80 -25.35 1.68 18.01
N ARG A 81 -25.72 0.42 18.31
CA ARG A 81 -24.80 -0.71 18.35
C ARG A 81 -24.18 -0.97 16.98
N GLN A 82 -24.97 -0.97 15.91
CA GLN A 82 -24.47 -1.17 14.55
C GLN A 82 -23.57 -0.03 14.07
N LEU A 83 -23.91 1.22 14.41
CA LEU A 83 -23.05 2.38 14.11
C LEU A 83 -21.69 2.26 14.81
N LYS A 84 -21.68 1.89 16.10
CA LYS A 84 -20.44 1.65 16.86
C LYS A 84 -19.64 0.47 16.29
N GLU A 85 -20.30 -0.62 15.89
CA GLU A 85 -19.65 -1.78 15.26
C GLU A 85 -18.93 -1.40 13.96
N ILE A 86 -19.57 -0.58 13.12
CA ILE A 86 -18.96 -0.06 11.88
C ILE A 86 -17.76 0.82 12.20
N LEU A 87 -17.90 1.77 13.12
CA LEU A 87 -16.81 2.69 13.48
C LEU A 87 -15.62 1.93 14.10
N ALA A 88 -15.88 0.98 15.01
CA ALA A 88 -14.84 0.14 15.62
C ALA A 88 -14.06 -0.68 14.57
N ARG A 89 -14.77 -1.31 13.63
CA ARG A 89 -14.13 -2.12 12.56
C ARG A 89 -13.26 -1.31 11.61
N ASN A 90 -13.51 -0.02 11.50
CA ASN A 90 -12.73 0.89 10.67
C ASN A 90 -11.75 1.73 11.51
N PHE A 91 -11.51 1.34 12.76
CA PHE A 91 -10.60 2.03 13.68
C PHE A 91 -10.92 3.53 13.85
N VAL A 92 -12.19 3.89 13.74
CA VAL A 92 -12.66 5.26 13.93
C VAL A 92 -13.08 5.44 15.37
N ASN A 93 -12.37 6.32 16.08
CA ASN A 93 -12.73 6.64 17.45
C ASN A 93 -14.11 7.31 17.54
N TYR A 94 -14.95 6.78 18.41
CA TYR A 94 -16.26 7.30 18.76
C TYR A 94 -16.41 7.57 20.26
N SER A 95 -15.31 7.54 21.03
CA SER A 95 -15.34 8.01 22.40
C SER A 95 -15.77 9.48 22.45
N GLY A 96 -16.68 9.80 23.36
CA GLY A 96 -17.27 11.13 23.49
C GLY A 96 -18.50 11.41 22.61
N CYS A 97 -18.93 10.47 21.74
CA CYS A 97 -20.24 10.59 21.08
C CYS A 97 -21.37 10.34 22.09
N CYS A 98 -22.09 11.38 22.44
CA CYS A 98 -23.21 11.39 23.39
C CYS A 98 -24.56 11.11 22.69
N GLU A 99 -24.66 11.41 21.40
CA GLU A 99 -25.92 11.33 20.67
C GLU A 99 -25.84 10.45 19.40
N LYS A 100 -26.97 9.84 19.01
CA LYS A 100 -27.03 8.99 17.80
C LYS A 100 -26.58 9.76 16.55
N TRP A 101 -26.96 11.03 16.44
CA TRP A 101 -26.65 11.83 15.27
C TRP A 101 -25.13 12.02 15.07
N GLU A 102 -24.34 12.09 16.14
CA GLU A 102 -22.86 12.21 16.05
C GLU A 102 -22.23 10.93 15.48
N LEU A 103 -22.77 9.76 15.86
CA LEU A 103 -22.36 8.49 15.30
C LEU A 103 -22.76 8.38 13.83
N VAL A 104 -23.98 8.81 13.49
CA VAL A 104 -24.48 8.86 12.10
C VAL A 104 -23.59 9.78 11.25
N GLU A 105 -23.21 10.96 11.76
CA GLU A 105 -22.33 11.89 11.06
C GLU A 105 -20.95 11.26 10.79
N LYS A 106 -20.36 10.61 11.81
CA LYS A 106 -19.08 9.91 11.66
C LYS A 106 -19.15 8.76 10.66
N VAL A 107 -20.21 7.95 10.68
CA VAL A 107 -20.40 6.85 9.73
C VAL A 107 -20.68 7.37 8.32
N ASN A 108 -21.48 8.43 8.17
CA ASN A 108 -21.71 9.08 6.87
C ASN A 108 -20.42 9.62 6.27
N ARG A 109 -19.59 10.29 7.08
CA ARG A 109 -18.28 10.77 6.64
C ARG A 109 -17.40 9.60 6.20
N LEU A 110 -17.30 8.55 7.02
CA LEU A 110 -16.54 7.35 6.74
C LEU A 110 -17.02 6.65 5.45
N TYR A 111 -18.33 6.52 5.26
CA TYR A 111 -18.92 5.92 4.07
C TYR A 111 -18.55 6.69 2.81
N LYS A 112 -18.68 8.02 2.84
CA LYS A 112 -18.34 8.89 1.71
C LYS A 112 -16.85 8.86 1.39
N GLU A 113 -16.00 8.96 2.40
CA GLU A 113 -14.54 8.85 2.25
C GLU A 113 -14.15 7.49 1.64
N ASN A 114 -14.79 6.41 2.09
CA ASN A 114 -14.55 5.07 1.54
C ASN A 114 -14.98 4.95 0.09
N GLU A 115 -16.15 5.48 -0.29
CA GLU A 115 -16.64 5.48 -1.67
C GLU A 115 -15.71 6.28 -2.60
N GLU A 116 -15.28 7.46 -2.16
CA GLU A 116 -14.34 8.31 -2.90
C GLU A 116 -12.98 7.62 -3.06
N ASN A 117 -12.46 7.02 -1.99
CA ASN A 117 -11.18 6.31 -2.01
C ASN A 117 -11.25 5.07 -2.90
N GLN A 118 -12.33 4.28 -2.82
CA GLN A 118 -12.55 3.12 -3.68
C GLN A 118 -12.63 3.52 -5.16
N LYS A 119 -13.33 4.62 -5.47
CA LYS A 119 -13.41 5.15 -6.84
C LYS A 119 -12.06 5.62 -7.34
N SER A 120 -11.31 6.38 -6.54
CA SER A 120 -9.98 6.86 -6.90
C SER A 120 -9.00 5.70 -7.13
N TYR A 121 -9.01 4.70 -6.25
CA TYR A 121 -8.15 3.53 -6.37
C TYR A 121 -8.52 2.68 -7.59
N GLY A 122 -9.83 2.50 -7.84
CA GLY A 122 -10.34 1.79 -9.01
C GLY A 122 -9.97 2.46 -10.33
N GLU A 123 -10.13 3.78 -10.43
CA GLU A 123 -9.76 4.55 -11.63
C GLU A 123 -8.25 4.52 -11.89
N ARG A 124 -7.43 4.66 -10.83
CA ARG A 124 -5.97 4.54 -10.94
C ARG A 124 -5.53 3.16 -11.41
N LEU A 125 -6.14 2.10 -10.89
CA LEU A 125 -5.86 0.72 -11.33
C LEU A 125 -6.26 0.50 -12.78
N GLN A 126 -7.41 1.01 -13.22
CA GLN A 126 -7.85 0.89 -14.62
C GLN A 126 -6.88 1.59 -15.58
N LEU A 127 -6.48 2.83 -15.28
CA LEU A 127 -5.53 3.57 -16.11
C LEU A 127 -4.17 2.87 -16.19
N GLN A 128 -3.71 2.31 -15.08
CA GLN A 128 -2.46 1.57 -15.03
C GLN A 128 -2.51 0.27 -15.84
N ASP A 129 -3.61 -0.49 -15.75
CA ASP A 129 -3.80 -1.73 -16.52
C ASP A 129 -3.81 -1.45 -18.03
N GLU A 130 -4.47 -0.36 -18.46
CA GLU A 130 -4.46 0.08 -19.87
C GLU A 130 -3.07 0.53 -20.36
N GLU A 131 -2.25 1.12 -19.49
CA GLU A 131 -0.86 1.46 -19.80
C GLU A 131 0.01 0.21 -19.90
N ASP A 132 -0.09 -0.68 -18.92
CA ASP A 132 0.67 -1.93 -18.85
C ASP A 132 0.35 -2.88 -20.01
N ASP A 133 -0.89 -2.89 -20.47
CA ASP A 133 -1.31 -3.69 -21.61
C ASP A 133 -0.59 -3.33 -22.91
N ARG A 134 -0.14 -2.06 -23.02
CA ARG A 134 0.61 -1.54 -24.15
C ARG A 134 2.12 -1.78 -24.03
N LEU A 135 2.62 -2.22 -22.88
CA LEU A 135 4.04 -2.47 -22.65
C LEU A 135 4.48 -3.84 -23.19
N CYS A 136 5.73 -3.88 -23.63
CA CYS A 136 6.40 -5.10 -24.06
C CYS A 136 6.40 -6.12 -22.92
N ARG A 137 5.81 -7.30 -23.14
CA ARG A 137 5.72 -8.36 -22.11
C ARG A 137 7.04 -9.03 -21.73
N ILE A 138 8.15 -8.56 -22.31
CA ILE A 138 9.50 -9.07 -22.03
C ILE A 138 10.28 -8.11 -21.14
N CYS A 139 10.22 -6.80 -21.40
CA CYS A 139 10.96 -5.81 -20.62
C CYS A 139 10.11 -4.94 -19.71
N MET A 140 8.77 -4.91 -19.91
CA MET A 140 7.83 -4.04 -19.18
C MET A 140 8.29 -2.58 -19.10
N ASP A 141 8.90 -2.07 -20.16
CA ASP A 141 9.58 -0.76 -20.18
C ASP A 141 9.26 0.02 -21.45
N ALA A 142 9.46 -0.61 -22.62
CA ALA A 142 9.08 -0.03 -23.90
C ALA A 142 7.71 -0.53 -24.37
N VAL A 143 6.98 0.30 -25.11
CA VAL A 143 5.70 -0.07 -25.74
C VAL A 143 5.87 -1.19 -26.77
N ILE A 144 4.79 -1.94 -27.00
CA ILE A 144 4.70 -2.93 -28.08
C ILE A 144 4.68 -2.19 -29.42
N ASP A 145 5.80 -2.27 -30.15
CA ASP A 145 6.03 -1.63 -31.44
C ASP A 145 6.53 -2.62 -32.51
N CYS A 146 6.51 -3.94 -32.23
CA CYS A 146 7.11 -4.94 -33.09
C CYS A 146 6.18 -6.11 -33.39
N VAL A 147 6.17 -6.55 -34.64
CA VAL A 147 5.52 -7.78 -35.11
C VAL A 147 6.56 -8.86 -35.41
N LEU A 148 6.31 -10.08 -34.93
CA LEU A 148 7.18 -11.24 -35.15
C LEU A 148 6.71 -12.05 -36.35
N LEU A 149 7.52 -12.13 -37.42
CA LEU A 149 7.20 -12.90 -38.62
C LEU A 149 7.81 -14.31 -38.55
N GLU A 150 7.10 -15.35 -39.01
CA GLU A 150 5.85 -15.28 -39.80
C GLU A 150 4.55 -15.37 -38.97
N CYS A 151 4.62 -15.53 -37.66
CA CYS A 151 3.43 -15.79 -36.82
C CYS A 151 2.51 -14.57 -36.57
N GLY A 152 2.98 -13.34 -36.77
CA GLY A 152 2.17 -12.12 -36.67
C GLY A 152 1.90 -11.60 -35.25
N HIS A 153 2.41 -12.23 -34.19
CA HIS A 153 2.15 -11.78 -32.82
C HIS A 153 2.88 -10.47 -32.48
N MET A 154 2.12 -9.50 -31.96
CA MET A 154 2.61 -8.21 -31.46
C MET A 154 2.58 -8.22 -29.93
N VAL A 155 3.70 -8.57 -29.32
CA VAL A 155 3.81 -8.75 -27.86
C VAL A 155 5.07 -8.10 -27.28
N THR A 156 5.98 -7.66 -28.15
CA THR A 156 7.29 -7.16 -27.76
C THR A 156 7.59 -5.79 -28.36
N CYS A 157 8.46 -5.04 -27.70
CA CYS A 157 9.18 -3.94 -28.32
C CYS A 157 10.26 -4.47 -29.27
N THR A 158 10.75 -3.62 -30.17
CA THR A 158 11.70 -3.97 -31.22
C THR A 158 13.05 -4.41 -30.66
N LYS A 159 13.48 -3.84 -29.52
CA LYS A 159 14.72 -4.25 -28.84
C LYS A 159 14.63 -5.68 -28.31
N CYS A 160 13.47 -6.06 -27.76
CA CYS A 160 13.24 -7.43 -27.29
C CYS A 160 13.03 -8.38 -28.46
N GLY A 161 12.17 -8.01 -29.42
CA GLY A 161 11.87 -8.77 -30.65
C GLY A 161 13.10 -9.22 -31.44
N LYS A 162 14.14 -8.38 -31.50
CA LYS A 162 15.39 -8.70 -32.20
C LYS A 162 16.29 -9.72 -31.49
N ARG A 163 16.13 -9.92 -30.18
CA ARG A 163 16.99 -10.79 -29.36
C ARG A 163 16.41 -12.19 -29.14
N MET A 164 15.23 -12.46 -29.67
CA MET A 164 14.45 -13.67 -29.41
C MET A 164 14.38 -14.57 -30.63
N SER A 165 14.58 -15.87 -30.41
CA SER A 165 14.55 -16.91 -31.44
C SER A 165 13.17 -17.50 -31.65
N GLU A 166 12.29 -17.42 -30.65
CA GLU A 166 10.93 -17.99 -30.69
C GLU A 166 9.91 -16.96 -30.19
N CYS A 167 8.70 -17.02 -30.74
CA CYS A 167 7.58 -16.20 -30.30
C CYS A 167 7.09 -16.67 -28.91
N PRO A 168 6.91 -15.77 -27.92
CA PRO A 168 6.49 -16.15 -26.57
C PRO A 168 5.01 -16.61 -26.50
N ILE A 169 4.23 -16.34 -27.55
CA ILE A 169 2.81 -16.73 -27.63
C ILE A 169 2.66 -18.13 -28.24
N CYS A 170 3.27 -18.36 -29.41
CA CYS A 170 3.04 -19.57 -30.21
C CYS A 170 4.26 -20.47 -30.36
N ARG A 171 5.42 -20.07 -29.81
CA ARG A 171 6.71 -20.79 -29.88
C ARG A 171 7.24 -21.04 -31.30
N GLN A 172 6.64 -20.42 -32.31
CA GLN A 172 7.16 -20.47 -33.68
C GLN A 172 8.48 -19.69 -33.77
N TYR A 173 9.42 -20.20 -34.56
CA TYR A 173 10.70 -19.56 -34.79
C TYR A 173 10.53 -18.18 -35.43
N VAL A 174 11.22 -17.18 -34.88
CA VAL A 174 11.19 -15.79 -35.36
C VAL A 174 12.14 -15.66 -36.55
N VAL A 175 11.56 -15.52 -37.74
CA VAL A 175 12.32 -15.31 -38.98
C VAL A 175 12.75 -13.84 -39.09
N ARG A 176 11.87 -12.92 -38.71
CA ARG A 176 12.14 -11.47 -38.69
C ARG A 176 11.31 -10.76 -37.64
N ALA A 177 11.88 -9.74 -37.03
CA ALA A 177 11.21 -8.77 -36.16
C ALA A 177 11.12 -7.42 -36.89
N VAL A 178 9.90 -6.94 -37.15
CA VAL A 178 9.66 -5.69 -37.90
C VAL A 178 9.01 -4.66 -36.99
N HIS A 179 9.53 -3.43 -36.99
CA HIS A 179 8.95 -2.31 -36.27
C HIS A 179 7.70 -1.80 -36.99
N VAL A 180 6.63 -1.52 -36.25
CA VAL A 180 5.33 -1.06 -36.73
C VAL A 180 5.02 0.29 -36.10
N PHE A 181 4.48 1.22 -36.89
CA PHE A 181 3.99 2.51 -36.42
C PHE A 181 2.47 2.43 -36.24
N LYS A 182 1.97 2.68 -35.03
CA LYS A 182 0.52 2.89 -34.82
C LYS A 182 0.15 4.29 -35.33
N SER A 183 -0.96 4.38 -36.07
CA SER A 183 -1.54 5.64 -36.58
C SER A 183 -2.43 6.30 -35.54
#